data_AF-A0A6N8H0A5-F1
#
_entry.id   AF-A0A6N8H0A5-F1
#
_cell.length_a   1.000
_cell.length_b   1.000
_cell.length_c   1.000
_cell.angle_alpha   90.00
_cell.angle_beta   90.00
_cell.angle_gamma   90.00
#
_symmetry.space_group_name_H-M   'P 1'
#
loop_
_entity.id
_entity.type
_entity.pdbx_description
1 polymer ?
#
loop_
_entity_poly.entity_id
_entity_poly.type
_entity_poly.pdbx_seq_one_letter_code
_entity_poly.pdbx_strand_id
1 'polypeptide(L)'
;MEIRIDRGYKSYDVTDADGTVLGTVRLNLADAGLMGRFEEARRKIEAMVQDAGVDANPDTMIAVDKAIKEQLDYAFGAEVSPVFFGGMSSLALCEDGELVLEKVMEAVIPIFEDATGKAVAASNARKAQRLEKYRDKRVGLAPGQQI
;
A
#
# COMPACT_ATOMS: atom_id res chain seq x y z
N MET A 1 -21.55 14.11 20.21
CA MET A 1 -20.82 12.91 20.68
C MET A 1 -19.81 12.51 19.61
N GLU A 2 -18.62 12.05 19.98
CA GLU A 2 -17.50 11.75 19.07
C GLU A 2 -16.89 10.39 19.43
N ILE A 3 -16.49 9.59 18.42
CA ILE A 3 -15.69 8.37 18.60
C ILE A 3 -14.32 8.62 17.96
N ARG A 4 -13.24 8.42 18.73
CA ARG A 4 -11.85 8.58 18.27
C ARG A 4 -11.19 7.22 18.07
N ILE A 5 -10.62 7.01 16.89
CA ILE A 5 -9.95 5.76 16.50
C ILE A 5 -8.61 6.13 15.87
N ASP A 6 -7.52 5.55 16.38
CA ASP A 6 -6.25 5.55 15.68
C ASP A 6 -6.24 4.40 14.65
N ARG A 7 -6.28 4.77 13.37
CA ARG A 7 -6.30 3.83 12.24
C ARG A 7 -4.90 3.53 11.68
N GLY A 8 -3.83 4.03 12.32
CA GLY A 8 -2.45 3.75 11.93
C GLY A 8 -1.99 4.45 10.64
N TYR A 9 -2.71 5.47 10.17
CA TYR A 9 -2.31 6.25 9.00
C TYR A 9 -1.03 7.03 9.26
N LYS A 10 -0.12 7.02 8.27
CA LYS A 10 1.06 7.87 8.20
C LYS A 10 1.01 8.74 6.95
N SER A 11 1.66 9.89 7.00
CA SER A 11 1.86 10.75 5.84
C SER A 11 3.21 10.43 5.20
N TYR A 12 3.24 10.40 3.87
CA TYR A 12 4.43 10.16 3.07
C TYR A 12 4.51 11.27 2.02
N ASP A 13 5.61 12.00 2.02
CA ASP A 13 5.91 12.92 0.92
C ASP A 13 6.45 12.10 -0.25
N VAL A 14 5.86 12.34 -1.42
CA VAL A 14 6.28 11.76 -2.69
C VAL A 14 7.19 12.78 -3.34
N THR A 15 8.43 12.37 -3.59
CA THR A 15 9.44 13.21 -4.21
C THR A 15 9.89 12.61 -5.53
N ASP A 16 10.13 13.46 -6.52
CA ASP A 16 10.82 13.07 -7.75
C ASP A 16 12.32 12.80 -7.50
N ALA A 17 13.01 12.25 -8.49
CA ALA A 17 14.43 11.89 -8.40
C ALA A 17 15.35 13.09 -8.09
N ASP A 18 14.93 14.30 -8.44
CA ASP A 18 15.64 15.55 -8.15
C ASP A 18 15.34 16.14 -6.75
N GLY A 19 14.47 15.49 -5.98
CA GLY A 19 14.04 15.91 -4.65
C GLY A 19 12.82 16.85 -4.63
N THR A 20 12.23 17.18 -5.78
CA THR A 20 11.01 17.99 -5.86
C THR A 20 9.84 17.24 -5.22
N VAL A 21 9.15 17.87 -4.26
CA VAL A 21 7.95 17.28 -3.65
C VAL A 21 6.77 17.38 -4.61
N LEU A 22 6.27 16.23 -5.06
CA LEU A 22 5.10 16.09 -5.93
C LEU A 22 3.79 16.19 -5.14
N GLY A 23 3.82 15.80 -3.86
CA GLY A 23 2.69 15.92 -2.93
C GLY A 23 2.82 14.96 -1.75
N THR A 24 1.76 14.88 -0.94
CA THR A 24 1.73 14.03 0.25
C THR A 24 0.56 13.06 0.19
N VAL A 25 0.82 11.78 0.39
CA VAL A 25 -0.21 10.74 0.52
C VAL A 25 -0.35 10.29 1.97
N ARG A 26 -1.58 10.00 2.41
CA ARG A 26 -1.85 9.52 3.78
C ARG A 26 -2.37 8.09 3.74
N LEU A 27 -1.51 7.15 4.13
CA LEU A 27 -1.74 5.70 3.94
C LEU A 27 -1.49 4.91 5.23
N ASN A 28 -2.25 3.84 5.42
CA ASN A 28 -1.89 2.76 6.33
C ASN A 28 -1.33 1.60 5.51
N LEU A 29 -0.02 1.62 5.27
CA LEU A 29 0.67 0.57 4.50
C LEU A 29 0.68 -0.79 5.21
N ALA A 30 0.34 -0.84 6.51
CA ALA A 30 0.18 -2.07 7.27
C ALA A 30 -1.25 -2.65 7.22
N ASP A 31 -2.15 -2.07 6.41
CA ASP A 31 -3.48 -2.63 6.18
C ASP A 31 -3.37 -4.02 5.56
N ALA A 32 -3.83 -5.05 6.28
CA ALA A 32 -3.81 -6.43 5.81
C ALA A 32 -4.65 -6.63 4.54
N GLY A 33 -5.66 -5.79 4.30
CA GLY A 33 -6.44 -5.81 3.06
C GLY A 33 -5.70 -5.19 1.87
N LEU A 34 -4.69 -4.35 2.10
CA LEU A 34 -3.92 -3.70 1.04
C LEU A 34 -3.17 -4.74 0.22
N MET A 35 -2.52 -5.72 0.85
CA MET A 35 -1.78 -6.79 0.15
C MET A 35 -2.65 -7.51 -0.87
N GLY A 36 -3.87 -7.87 -0.48
CA GLY A 36 -4.81 -8.55 -1.39
C GLY A 36 -5.21 -7.68 -2.57
N ARG A 37 -5.56 -6.41 -2.31
CA ARG A 37 -5.93 -5.46 -3.37
C ARG A 37 -4.75 -5.12 -4.27
N PHE A 38 -3.54 -5.03 -3.72
CA PHE A 38 -2.33 -4.71 -4.46
C PHE A 38 -1.95 -5.83 -5.43
N GLU A 39 -1.98 -7.09 -4.99
CA GLU A 39 -1.75 -8.23 -5.89
C GLU A 39 -2.84 -8.35 -6.98
N GLU A 40 -4.09 -8.07 -6.65
CA GLU A 40 -5.17 -8.03 -7.64
C GLU A 40 -4.95 -6.91 -8.68
N ALA A 41 -4.66 -5.69 -8.20
CA ALA A 41 -4.38 -4.54 -9.05
C ALA A 41 -3.16 -4.79 -9.94
N ARG A 42 -2.06 -5.34 -9.39
CA ARG A 42 -0.84 -5.68 -10.14
C ARG A 42 -1.15 -6.59 -11.33
N ARG A 43 -1.92 -7.67 -11.11
CA ARG A 43 -2.31 -8.59 -12.19
C ARG A 43 -3.16 -7.92 -13.27
N LYS A 44 -4.09 -7.05 -12.87
CA LYS A 44 -4.94 -6.31 -13.81
C LYS A 44 -4.13 -5.31 -14.62
N ILE A 45 -3.21 -4.58 -13.97
CA ILE A 45 -2.31 -3.63 -14.61
C ILE A 45 -1.41 -4.36 -15.61
N GLU A 46 -0.81 -5.49 -15.23
CA GLU A 46 0.02 -6.30 -16.13
C GLU A 46 -0.75 -6.73 -17.38
N ALA A 47 -1.99 -7.20 -17.23
CA ALA A 47 -2.85 -7.55 -18.35
C ALA A 47 -3.16 -6.33 -19.25
N MET A 48 -3.50 -5.19 -18.65
CA MET A 48 -3.78 -3.95 -19.38
C MET A 48 -2.56 -3.46 -20.18
N VAL A 49 -1.36 -3.52 -19.58
CA VAL A 49 -0.11 -3.11 -20.24
C VAL A 49 0.23 -4.05 -21.41
N GLN A 50 0.00 -5.35 -21.25
CA GLN A 50 0.21 -6.33 -22.33
C GLN A 50 -0.78 -6.11 -23.49
N ASP A 51 -2.06 -5.86 -23.18
CA ASP A 51 -3.12 -5.68 -24.18
C ASP A 51 -3.01 -4.34 -24.92
N ALA A 52 -2.48 -3.29 -24.27
CA ALA A 52 -2.32 -1.95 -24.85
C ALA A 52 -1.45 -1.94 -26.12
N GLY A 53 -0.54 -2.91 -26.28
CA GLY A 53 0.33 -3.03 -27.45
C GLY A 53 -0.34 -3.57 -28.72
N VAL A 54 -1.53 -4.17 -28.62
CA VAL A 54 -2.17 -4.90 -29.73
C VAL A 54 -2.96 -3.98 -30.67
N ASP A 55 -3.65 -2.97 -30.13
CA ASP A 55 -4.48 -2.00 -30.88
C ASP A 55 -4.24 -0.56 -30.39
N ALA A 56 -2.96 -0.18 -30.28
CA ALA A 56 -2.53 1.11 -29.76
C ALA A 56 -3.01 2.29 -30.62
N ASN A 57 -3.92 3.09 -30.07
CA ASN A 57 -4.31 4.39 -30.59
C ASN A 57 -4.48 5.38 -29.41
N PRO A 58 -4.60 6.70 -29.66
CA PRO A 58 -4.67 7.67 -28.58
C PRO A 58 -5.81 7.41 -27.57
N ASP A 59 -6.99 6.98 -28.04
CA ASP A 59 -8.14 6.73 -27.18
C ASP A 59 -7.93 5.48 -26.30
N THR A 60 -7.36 4.40 -26.87
CA THR A 60 -7.04 3.19 -26.10
C THR A 60 -5.95 3.47 -25.06
N MET A 61 -4.96 4.30 -25.38
CA MET A 61 -3.92 4.71 -24.43
C MET A 61 -4.47 5.55 -23.27
N ILE A 62 -5.38 6.49 -23.56
CA ILE A 62 -6.05 7.28 -22.52
C ILE A 62 -6.90 6.37 -21.61
N ALA A 63 -7.63 5.42 -22.19
CA ALA A 63 -8.46 4.50 -21.44
C ALA A 63 -7.63 3.57 -20.53
N VAL A 64 -6.51 3.04 -21.05
CA VAL A 64 -5.59 2.19 -20.28
C VAL A 64 -4.92 2.99 -19.17
N ASP A 65 -4.41 4.19 -19.45
CA ASP A 65 -3.81 5.06 -18.43
C ASP A 65 -4.78 5.32 -17.27
N LYS A 66 -6.02 5.67 -17.60
CA LYS A 66 -7.07 5.88 -16.60
C LYS A 66 -7.34 4.61 -15.79
N ALA A 67 -7.47 3.46 -16.45
CA ALA A 67 -7.73 2.19 -15.78
C ALA A 67 -6.59 1.77 -14.83
N ILE A 68 -5.34 1.98 -15.23
CA ILE A 68 -4.16 1.72 -14.38
C ILE A 68 -4.19 2.61 -13.14
N LYS A 69 -4.44 3.91 -13.31
CA LYS A 69 -4.55 4.86 -12.19
C LYS A 69 -5.66 4.48 -11.22
N GLU A 70 -6.83 4.10 -11.73
CA GLU A 70 -7.95 3.61 -10.93
C GLU A 70 -7.61 2.30 -10.17
N GLN A 71 -6.88 1.37 -10.79
CA GLN A 71 -6.41 0.16 -10.09
C GLN A 71 -5.42 0.48 -8.98
N LEU A 72 -4.55 1.46 -9.18
CA LEU A 72 -3.61 1.90 -8.17
C LEU A 72 -4.34 2.53 -6.98
N ASP A 73 -5.29 3.43 -7.24
CA ASP A 73 -6.11 4.06 -6.20
C ASP A 73 -6.94 3.03 -5.43
N TYR A 74 -7.47 2.01 -6.13
CA TYR A 74 -8.14 0.87 -5.52
C TYR A 74 -7.21 0.08 -4.59
N ALA A 75 -5.98 -0.21 -5.03
CA ALA A 75 -5.00 -0.95 -4.22
C ALA A 75 -4.75 -0.23 -2.89
N PHE A 76 -4.44 1.07 -2.95
CA PHE A 76 -4.17 1.89 -1.78
C PHE A 76 -5.42 2.27 -0.98
N GLY A 77 -6.62 2.13 -1.55
CA GLY A 77 -7.88 2.57 -0.95
C GLY A 77 -7.92 4.09 -0.74
N ALA A 78 -7.20 4.83 -1.58
CA ALA A 78 -7.03 6.27 -1.52
C ALA A 78 -6.64 6.80 -2.90
N GLU A 79 -6.98 8.06 -3.19
CA GLU A 79 -6.58 8.76 -4.41
C GLU A 79 -5.09 9.14 -4.33
N VAL A 80 -4.23 8.28 -4.86
CA VAL A 80 -2.76 8.45 -4.86
C VAL A 80 -2.23 8.75 -6.25
N SER A 81 -2.96 8.34 -7.29
CA SER A 81 -2.54 8.46 -8.68
C SER A 81 -2.23 9.91 -9.11
N PRO A 82 -2.96 10.96 -8.68
CA PRO A 82 -2.61 12.33 -9.06
C PRO A 82 -1.25 12.77 -8.46
N VAL A 83 -0.91 12.27 -7.27
CA VAL A 83 0.35 12.59 -6.60
C VAL A 83 1.52 11.84 -7.24
N PHE A 84 1.32 10.56 -7.58
CA PHE A 84 2.38 9.74 -8.18
C PHE A 84 2.70 10.12 -9.61
N PHE A 85 1.71 10.55 -10.40
CA PHE A 85 1.93 10.81 -11.83
C PHE A 85 1.98 12.30 -12.19
N GLY A 86 1.53 13.22 -11.32
CA GLY A 86 1.67 14.67 -11.56
C GLY A 86 1.02 15.18 -12.86
N GLY A 87 0.04 14.44 -13.41
CA GLY A 87 -0.58 14.74 -14.71
C GLY A 87 0.03 13.99 -15.90
N MET A 88 1.14 13.26 -15.71
CA MET A 88 1.70 12.36 -16.72
C MET A 88 0.83 11.10 -16.91
N SER A 89 0.99 10.45 -18.06
CA SER A 89 0.50 9.09 -18.25
C SER A 89 1.29 8.13 -17.37
N SER A 90 0.62 7.14 -16.78
CA SER A 90 1.24 5.99 -16.13
C SER A 90 2.11 5.18 -17.10
N LEU A 91 1.80 5.25 -18.40
CA LEU A 91 2.57 4.63 -19.48
C LEU A 91 3.66 5.55 -20.07
N ALA A 92 3.94 6.70 -19.46
CA ALA A 92 5.02 7.57 -19.93
C ALA A 92 6.37 6.86 -19.77
N LEU A 93 7.23 6.99 -20.78
CA LEU A 93 8.61 6.48 -20.75
C LEU A 93 9.51 7.50 -20.07
N CYS A 94 10.33 7.04 -19.15
CA CYS A 94 11.49 7.73 -18.61
C CYS A 94 12.65 7.72 -19.63
N GLU A 95 13.70 8.50 -19.38
CA GLU A 95 14.88 8.57 -20.27
C GLU A 95 15.59 7.22 -20.44
N ASP A 96 15.49 6.34 -19.44
CA ASP A 96 16.05 4.98 -19.46
C ASP A 96 15.16 3.94 -20.17
N GLY A 97 13.98 4.36 -20.65
CA GLY A 97 13.03 3.51 -21.36
C GLY A 97 12.10 2.70 -20.45
N GLU A 98 12.20 2.84 -19.13
CA GLU A 98 11.22 2.27 -18.20
C GLU A 98 9.97 3.15 -18.12
N LEU A 99 8.83 2.54 -17.80
CA LEU A 99 7.60 3.29 -17.56
C LEU A 99 7.66 3.99 -16.21
N VAL A 100 7.06 5.18 -16.12
CA VAL A 100 6.87 5.87 -14.83
C VAL A 100 6.11 4.97 -13.84
N LEU A 101 5.15 4.16 -14.32
CA LEU A 101 4.50 3.13 -13.51
C LEU A 101 5.48 2.16 -12.86
N GLU A 102 6.49 1.68 -13.60
CA GLU A 102 7.49 0.75 -13.07
C GLU A 102 8.31 1.42 -11.95
N LYS A 103 8.74 2.67 -12.15
CA LYS A 103 9.43 3.46 -11.12
C LYS A 103 8.58 3.66 -9.86
N VAL A 104 7.29 3.93 -10.02
CA VAL A 104 6.34 4.06 -8.89
C VAL A 104 6.25 2.73 -8.13
N MET A 105 6.13 1.60 -8.83
CA MET A 105 6.04 0.29 -8.19
C MET A 105 7.35 -0.07 -7.46
N GLU A 106 8.50 0.18 -8.08
CA GLU A 106 9.82 -0.03 -7.47
C GLU A 106 10.00 0.78 -6.18
N ALA A 107 9.56 2.04 -6.17
CA ALA A 107 9.66 2.90 -5.00
C ALA A 107 8.72 2.46 -3.85
N VAL A 108 7.50 2.02 -4.18
CA VAL A 108 6.47 1.77 -3.17
C VAL A 108 6.54 0.35 -2.57
N ILE A 109 6.87 -0.66 -3.37
CA ILE A 109 6.89 -2.07 -2.93
C ILE A 109 7.74 -2.26 -1.65
N PRO A 110 9.00 -1.79 -1.57
CA PRO A 110 9.83 -2.01 -0.38
C PRO A 110 9.27 -1.35 0.88
N ILE A 111 8.68 -0.16 0.75
CA ILE A 111 8.08 0.59 1.87
C ILE A 111 6.85 -0.17 2.39
N PHE A 112 6.06 -0.70 1.47
CA PHE A 112 4.88 -1.48 1.78
C PHE A 112 5.22 -2.81 2.49
N GLU A 113 6.21 -3.55 1.99
CA GLU A 113 6.67 -4.80 2.61
C GLU A 113 7.24 -4.58 4.02
N ASP A 114 8.07 -3.55 4.19
CA ASP A 114 8.64 -3.17 5.48
C ASP A 114 7.55 -2.78 6.49
N ALA A 115 6.57 -1.97 6.08
CA ALA A 115 5.47 -1.56 6.94
C ALA A 115 4.62 -2.77 7.40
N THR A 116 4.33 -3.69 6.48
CA THR A 116 3.59 -4.93 6.78
C THR A 116 4.38 -5.82 7.73
N GLY A 117 5.67 -6.05 7.46
CA GLY A 117 6.54 -6.84 8.31
C GLY A 117 6.64 -6.30 9.75
N LYS A 118 6.87 -4.99 9.89
CA LYS A 118 6.91 -4.30 11.19
C LYS A 118 5.59 -4.43 11.96
N ALA A 119 4.46 -4.28 11.28
CA ALA A 119 3.15 -4.38 11.92
C ALA A 119 2.84 -5.81 12.39
N VAL A 120 3.18 -6.82 11.59
CA VAL A 120 3.05 -8.23 11.96
C VAL A 120 3.93 -8.55 13.18
N ALA A 121 5.20 -8.14 13.16
CA ALA A 121 6.12 -8.34 14.28
C ALA A 121 5.59 -7.69 15.57
N ALA A 122 5.13 -6.43 15.51
CA ALA A 122 4.55 -5.73 16.66
C ALA A 122 3.26 -6.41 17.16
N SER A 123 2.41 -6.91 16.26
CA SER A 123 1.21 -7.67 16.61
C SER A 123 1.57 -8.97 17.34
N ASN A 124 2.54 -9.72 16.82
CA ASN A 124 3.01 -10.97 17.42
C ASN A 124 3.66 -10.74 18.79
N ALA A 125 4.47 -9.68 18.95
CA ALA A 125 5.05 -9.32 20.24
C ALA A 125 3.96 -9.00 21.28
N ARG A 126 2.92 -8.24 20.91
CA ARG A 126 1.78 -7.98 21.80
C ARG A 126 0.99 -9.24 22.13
N LYS A 127 0.77 -10.13 21.17
CA LYS A 127 0.11 -11.43 21.41
C LYS A 127 0.93 -12.29 22.38
N ALA A 128 2.25 -12.34 22.22
CA ALA A 128 3.15 -13.07 23.11
C ALA A 128 3.08 -12.51 24.55
N GLN A 129 3.18 -11.19 24.73
CA GLN A 129 3.04 -10.53 26.05
C GLN A 129 1.65 -10.78 26.67
N ARG A 130 0.59 -10.80 25.86
CA ARG A 130 -0.75 -11.10 26.35
C ARG A 130 -0.90 -12.58 26.75
N LEU A 131 -0.29 -13.50 26.02
CA LEU A 131 -0.27 -14.93 26.34
C LEU A 131 0.56 -15.23 27.60
N GLU A 132 1.63 -14.48 27.86
CA GLU A 132 2.37 -14.57 29.14
C GLU A 132 1.48 -14.26 30.35
N LYS A 133 0.57 -13.29 30.25
CA LYS A 133 -0.41 -13.00 31.32
C LYS A 133 -1.32 -14.19 31.65
N TYR A 134 -1.51 -15.13 30.73
CA TYR A 134 -2.28 -16.35 30.94
C TYR A 134 -1.41 -17.58 31.22
N ARG A 135 -0.08 -17.47 31.15
CA ARG A 135 0.85 -18.54 31.57
C ARG A 135 1.05 -18.59 33.08
N ASP A 136 0.80 -17.49 33.78
CA ASP A 136 0.73 -17.50 35.23
C ASP A 136 -0.57 -18.19 35.66
N LYS A 137 -0.47 -19.45 36.11
CA LYS A 137 -1.60 -20.29 36.55
C LYS A 137 -2.41 -19.67 37.70
N ARG A 138 -1.96 -18.54 38.27
CA ARG A 138 -2.65 -17.75 39.29
C ARG A 138 -3.65 -16.75 38.72
N VAL A 139 -3.55 -16.40 37.43
CA VAL A 139 -4.46 -15.48 36.77
C VAL A 139 -5.77 -16.22 36.45
N GLY A 140 -6.65 -16.30 37.44
CA GLY A 140 -7.91 -17.02 37.40
C GLY A 140 -8.25 -17.78 38.69
N LEU A 141 -7.32 -17.92 39.64
CA LEU A 141 -7.57 -18.55 40.93
C LEU A 141 -8.26 -17.55 41.88
N ALA A 142 -9.35 -17.97 42.51
CA ALA A 142 -9.96 -17.21 43.59
C ALA A 142 -9.01 -17.12 44.80
N PRO A 143 -9.12 -16.09 45.65
CA PRO A 143 -8.26 -15.95 46.83
C PRO A 143 -8.28 -17.23 47.69
N GLY A 144 -7.11 -17.88 47.82
CA GLY A 144 -6.93 -19.08 48.64
C GLY A 144 -6.79 -20.41 47.88
N GLN A 145 -6.98 -20.46 46.56
CA GLN A 145 -6.68 -21.69 45.81
C GLN A 145 -5.19 -21.81 45.45
N GLN A 146 -4.63 -23.01 45.64
CA GLN A 146 -3.29 -23.38 45.20
C GLN A 146 -3.36 -24.27 43.95
N ILE A 147 -2.27 -24.24 43.16
CA ILE A 147 -2.10 -24.97 41.88
C ILE A 147 -1.93 -26.46 42.13
#